data_AF-A0A4V2FCU2-F1
#
_entry.id   AF-A0A4V2FCU2-F1
#
_cell.length_a   1.000
_cell.length_b   1.000
_cell.length_c   1.000
_cell.angle_alpha   90.00
_cell.angle_beta   90.00
_cell.angle_gamma   90.00
#
_symmetry.space_group_name_H-M   'P 1'
#
loop_
_entity.id
_entity.type
_entity.pdbx_description
1 polymer ?
#
loop_
_entity_poly.entity_id
_entity_poly.type
_entity_poly.pdbx_seq_one_letter_code
_entity_poly.pdbx_strand_id
1 'polypeptide(L)'
;MAPIKAALLGFGTVGQGVYDALKTHREQLKTVLGEEVIIEAILVKDGAKKRDVDEHILVTTDFEEVLNIPDLQIVFEAIVGEEPGFTYLSKAIEKGCRVITANKVMFAKHGKTLLKKAEEAGVSVGYEATTAGGTPIIRSISQLLQVNDILSVEAILNGTSNYILTNMRKKGLTFEEVLKKAQELGYAEADPVNDVEGFDAFYKLMILSELSFGSSPNWDEVERKGITEVSSEQIEVFSRWGYKVKHLARIRSDRGTFTASVKPVLVDAEHPLYGVEDVQNAIMVETSLAGKVTVQGAGAGKLPTASAMVEDLTYVLQSHSGGAVRKKQSVVKADSLGSKSVAGSLVGVYAVIGSSVGFNGSDDIQLLKQDVRGDLVYLLIRCEERTAESLRTNADLVVYEVAGKLKPAEVKVEERDHVLQRVINL
;
A
#
# COMPACT_ATOMS: atom_id res chain seq x y z
N MET A 1 35.51 -15.09 -12.29
CA MET A 1 35.23 -14.48 -10.98
C MET A 1 34.51 -15.51 -10.11
N ALA A 2 34.62 -15.39 -8.79
CA ALA A 2 33.88 -16.26 -7.88
C ALA A 2 32.36 -15.98 -7.99
N PRO A 3 31.49 -16.97 -7.74
CA PRO A 3 30.06 -16.73 -7.78
C PRO A 3 29.58 -15.90 -6.58
N ILE A 4 28.49 -15.16 -6.77
CA ILE A 4 27.77 -14.48 -5.71
C ILE A 4 26.96 -15.52 -4.93
N LYS A 5 27.33 -15.74 -3.66
CA LYS A 5 26.66 -16.68 -2.77
C LYS A 5 25.46 -16.03 -2.09
N ALA A 6 24.31 -16.69 -2.20
CA ALA A 6 23.05 -16.23 -1.63
C ALA A 6 22.38 -17.32 -0.80
N ALA A 7 21.51 -16.91 0.14
CA ALA A 7 20.65 -17.80 0.90
C ALA A 7 19.19 -17.32 0.87
N LEU A 8 18.24 -18.25 1.01
CA LEU A 8 16.81 -17.98 1.09
C LEU A 8 16.28 -18.29 2.49
N LEU A 9 15.70 -17.31 3.16
CA LEU A 9 14.98 -17.48 4.41
C LEU A 9 13.49 -17.60 4.12
N GLY A 10 12.97 -18.83 4.19
CA GLY A 10 11.60 -19.15 3.82
C GLY A 10 11.49 -19.64 2.37
N PHE A 11 10.82 -20.77 2.18
CA PHE A 11 10.64 -21.43 0.88
C PHE A 11 9.17 -21.71 0.54
N GLY A 12 8.31 -20.73 0.86
CA GLY A 12 6.92 -20.69 0.43
C GLY A 12 6.78 -20.25 -1.03
N THR A 13 5.62 -19.72 -1.39
CA THR A 13 5.31 -19.24 -2.75
C THR A 13 6.35 -18.23 -3.26
N VAL A 14 6.69 -17.22 -2.44
CA VAL A 14 7.66 -16.18 -2.82
C VAL A 14 9.08 -16.72 -2.90
N GLY A 15 9.56 -17.45 -1.88
CA GLY A 15 10.92 -18.02 -1.87
C GLY A 15 11.17 -18.98 -3.03
N GLN A 16 10.19 -19.82 -3.39
CA GLN A 16 10.24 -20.63 -4.61
C GLN A 16 10.25 -19.76 -5.87
N GLY A 17 9.48 -18.68 -5.90
CA GLY A 17 9.49 -17.72 -7.02
C GLY A 17 10.88 -17.12 -7.23
N VAL A 18 11.58 -16.74 -6.17
CA VAL A 18 12.95 -16.21 -6.24
C VAL A 18 13.91 -17.28 -6.77
N TYR A 19 13.84 -18.49 -6.22
CA TYR A 19 14.66 -19.62 -6.69
C TYR A 19 14.46 -19.89 -8.19
N ASP A 20 13.20 -19.99 -8.62
CA ASP A 20 12.84 -20.21 -10.02
C ASP A 20 13.30 -19.06 -10.91
N ALA A 21 13.14 -17.81 -10.46
CA ALA A 21 13.56 -16.63 -11.20
C ALA A 21 15.08 -16.59 -11.39
N LEU A 22 15.87 -16.84 -10.34
CA LEU A 22 17.33 -16.91 -10.42
C LEU A 22 17.80 -18.03 -11.36
N LYS A 23 17.13 -19.18 -11.34
CA LYS A 23 17.45 -20.32 -12.22
C LYS A 23 17.09 -20.04 -13.68
N THR A 24 15.88 -19.54 -13.93
CA THR A 24 15.36 -19.30 -15.30
C THR A 24 15.98 -18.08 -15.97
N HIS A 25 16.41 -17.07 -15.20
CA HIS A 25 17.01 -15.83 -15.71
C HIS A 25 18.52 -15.73 -15.42
N ARG A 26 19.17 -16.88 -15.16
CA ARG A 26 20.60 -16.97 -14.83
C ARG A 26 21.49 -16.23 -15.82
N GLU A 27 21.26 -16.40 -17.13
CA GLU A 27 22.09 -15.77 -18.17
C GLU A 27 21.88 -14.25 -18.25
N GLN A 28 20.65 -13.75 -18.10
CA GLN A 28 20.40 -12.31 -18.02
C GLN A 28 21.06 -11.71 -16.77
N LEU A 29 20.91 -12.36 -15.61
CA LEU A 29 21.51 -11.89 -14.37
C LEU A 29 23.04 -11.87 -14.45
N LYS A 30 23.64 -12.93 -15.00
CA LYS A 30 25.09 -12.98 -15.23
C LYS A 30 25.56 -11.89 -16.18
N THR A 31 24.76 -11.51 -17.18
CA THR A 31 25.06 -10.40 -18.08
C THR A 31 25.04 -9.06 -17.34
N VAL A 32 24.06 -8.85 -16.45
CA VAL A 32 23.89 -7.59 -15.68
C VAL A 32 24.90 -7.47 -14.54
N LEU A 33 25.20 -8.58 -13.85
CA LEU A 33 26.04 -8.62 -12.65
C LEU A 33 27.51 -8.92 -12.96
N GLY A 34 27.82 -9.51 -14.11
CA GLY A 34 29.15 -10.02 -14.46
C GLY A 34 29.51 -11.34 -13.77
N GLU A 35 28.78 -11.71 -12.71
CA GLU A 35 28.98 -12.91 -11.90
C GLU A 35 27.70 -13.74 -11.82
N GLU A 36 27.87 -15.03 -11.61
CA GLU A 36 26.75 -15.95 -11.40
C GLU A 36 26.26 -15.87 -9.95
N VAL A 37 24.94 -15.96 -9.75
CA VAL A 37 24.31 -16.01 -8.43
C VAL A 37 23.94 -17.46 -8.13
N ILE A 38 24.42 -17.98 -7.01
CA ILE A 38 24.13 -19.35 -6.54
C ILE A 38 23.47 -19.32 -5.18
N ILE A 39 22.49 -20.20 -4.98
CA ILE A 39 21.82 -20.40 -3.69
C ILE A 39 22.56 -21.51 -2.95
N GLU A 40 23.22 -21.17 -1.85
CA GLU A 40 23.98 -22.12 -1.04
C GLU A 40 23.11 -22.76 0.06
N ALA A 41 22.09 -22.03 0.53
CA ALA A 41 21.20 -22.56 1.55
C ALA A 41 19.77 -22.00 1.48
N ILE A 42 18.85 -22.80 2.00
CA ILE A 42 17.43 -22.48 2.14
C ILE A 42 17.00 -22.83 3.57
N LEU A 43 16.67 -21.81 4.37
CA LEU A 43 16.08 -21.98 5.69
C LEU A 43 14.58 -22.26 5.57
N VAL A 44 14.13 -23.32 6.24
CA VAL A 44 12.74 -23.77 6.22
C VAL A 44 12.24 -24.09 7.63
N LYS A 45 10.92 -24.12 7.81
CA LYS A 45 10.31 -24.54 9.09
C LYS A 45 10.24 -26.05 9.25
N ASP A 46 10.07 -26.78 8.15
CA ASP A 46 9.91 -28.23 8.12
C ASP A 46 10.94 -28.83 7.14
N GLY A 47 11.98 -29.45 7.69
CA GLY A 47 13.03 -30.12 6.92
C GLY A 47 12.59 -31.44 6.27
N ALA A 48 11.52 -32.08 6.75
CA ALA A 48 11.04 -33.36 6.22
C ALA A 48 10.26 -33.19 4.90
N LYS A 49 9.69 -32.00 4.66
CA LYS A 49 8.99 -31.68 3.41
C LYS A 49 9.94 -31.75 2.21
N LYS A 50 9.65 -32.64 1.25
CA LYS A 50 10.40 -32.70 -0.02
C LYS A 50 10.25 -31.39 -0.80
N ARG A 51 11.35 -30.95 -1.41
CA ARG A 51 11.45 -29.73 -2.22
C ARG A 51 12.22 -30.05 -3.49
N ASP A 52 11.81 -29.44 -4.58
CA ASP A 52 12.50 -29.54 -5.87
C ASP A 52 13.59 -28.45 -5.92
N VAL A 53 14.74 -28.78 -5.33
CA VAL A 53 15.93 -27.91 -5.23
C VAL A 53 17.16 -28.72 -5.60
N ASP A 54 18.19 -28.07 -6.12
CA ASP A 54 19.41 -28.75 -6.54
C ASP A 54 20.12 -29.40 -5.33
N GLU A 55 20.71 -30.58 -5.52
CA GLU A 55 21.22 -31.42 -4.41
C GLU A 55 22.34 -30.78 -3.57
N HIS A 56 23.06 -29.82 -4.13
CA HIS A 56 24.16 -29.12 -3.45
C HIS A 56 23.67 -28.08 -2.43
N ILE A 57 22.38 -27.74 -2.44
CA ILE A 57 21.81 -26.69 -1.61
C ILE A 57 21.54 -27.21 -0.21
N LEU A 58 22.09 -26.54 0.81
CA LEU A 58 21.80 -26.84 2.21
C LEU A 58 20.35 -26.45 2.55
N VAL A 59 19.46 -27.43 2.70
CA VAL A 59 18.12 -27.22 3.24
C VAL A 59 18.14 -27.48 4.75
N THR A 60 17.92 -26.44 5.54
CA THR A 60 18.07 -26.52 7.01
C THR A 60 16.92 -25.84 7.75
N THR A 61 16.75 -26.22 9.02
CA THR A 61 15.88 -25.53 9.98
C THR A 61 16.67 -24.66 10.95
N ASP A 62 18.01 -24.67 10.89
CA ASP A 62 18.89 -23.89 11.74
C ASP A 62 19.46 -22.69 10.97
N PHE A 63 19.13 -21.48 11.45
CA PHE A 63 19.61 -20.24 10.85
C PHE A 63 21.13 -20.07 11.03
N GLU A 64 21.72 -20.60 12.10
CA GLU A 64 23.16 -20.45 12.33
C GLU A 64 23.98 -21.22 11.28
N GLU A 65 23.48 -22.34 10.75
CA GLU A 65 24.11 -23.04 9.62
C GLU A 65 24.14 -22.16 8.36
N VAL A 66 23.03 -21.46 8.07
CA VAL A 66 22.95 -20.51 6.95
C VAL A 66 23.92 -19.36 7.18
N LEU A 67 23.91 -18.78 8.37
CA LEU A 67 24.78 -17.65 8.69
C LEU A 67 26.25 -18.06 8.61
N ASN A 68 26.62 -19.29 8.92
CA ASN A 68 28.01 -19.79 8.91
C ASN A 68 28.58 -20.13 7.53
N ILE A 69 27.80 -20.01 6.45
CA ILE A 69 28.31 -20.21 5.08
C ILE A 69 29.48 -19.24 4.81
N PRO A 70 30.65 -19.75 4.36
CA PRO A 70 31.79 -18.92 4.00
C PRO A 70 31.48 -18.01 2.82
N ASP A 71 31.82 -16.73 2.95
CA ASP A 71 31.64 -15.71 1.91
C ASP A 71 30.18 -15.55 1.43
N LEU A 72 29.21 -15.78 2.32
CA LEU A 72 27.79 -15.47 2.04
C LEU A 72 27.63 -13.95 1.85
N GLN A 73 27.05 -13.55 0.72
CA GLN A 73 26.96 -12.13 0.34
C GLN A 73 25.53 -11.60 0.40
N ILE A 74 24.54 -12.44 0.08
CA ILE A 74 23.14 -12.07 -0.06
C ILE A 74 22.25 -12.96 0.80
N VAL A 75 21.27 -12.36 1.47
CA VAL A 75 20.17 -13.08 2.12
C VAL A 75 18.85 -12.56 1.61
N PHE A 76 18.10 -13.41 0.92
CA PHE A 76 16.71 -13.18 0.56
C PHE A 76 15.81 -13.66 1.70
N GLU A 77 14.78 -12.89 2.06
CA GLU A 77 13.86 -13.22 3.15
C GLU A 77 12.40 -13.07 2.73
N ALA A 78 11.64 -14.13 2.98
CA ALA A 78 10.22 -14.25 2.69
C ALA A 78 9.48 -15.01 3.82
N ILE A 79 9.92 -14.83 5.07
CA ILE A 79 9.24 -15.34 6.25
C ILE A 79 8.00 -14.46 6.50
N VAL A 80 6.94 -15.07 7.03
CA VAL A 80 5.71 -14.35 7.40
C VAL A 80 5.76 -13.96 8.86
N GLY A 81 5.34 -12.74 9.17
CA GLY A 81 5.30 -12.20 10.54
C GLY A 81 6.53 -11.36 10.86
N GLU A 82 6.64 -10.93 12.12
CA GLU A 82 7.70 -10.03 12.56
C GLU A 82 9.00 -10.76 12.91
N GLU A 83 8.89 -11.74 13.80
CA GLU A 83 9.98 -12.63 14.23
C GLU A 83 9.76 -14.05 13.69
N PRO A 84 10.83 -14.79 13.38
CA PRO A 84 12.24 -14.46 13.60
C PRO A 84 12.89 -13.61 12.49
N GLY A 85 12.10 -13.13 11.51
CA GLY A 85 12.61 -12.44 10.32
C GLY A 85 13.50 -11.25 10.64
N PHE A 86 13.09 -10.37 11.56
CA PHE A 86 13.90 -9.22 11.98
C PHE A 86 15.24 -9.63 12.60
N THR A 87 15.21 -10.60 13.52
CA THR A 87 16.42 -11.12 14.18
C THR A 87 17.40 -11.69 13.15
N TYR A 88 16.92 -12.49 12.21
CA TYR A 88 17.77 -13.11 11.18
C TYR A 88 18.39 -12.09 10.24
N LEU A 89 17.61 -11.13 9.76
CA LEU A 89 18.14 -10.08 8.88
C LEU A 89 19.15 -9.18 9.60
N SER A 90 18.91 -8.85 10.88
CA SER A 90 19.85 -8.07 11.69
C SER A 90 21.20 -8.79 11.83
N LYS A 91 21.20 -10.09 12.14
CA LYS A 91 22.44 -10.90 12.23
C LYS A 91 23.16 -11.02 10.89
N ALA A 92 22.41 -11.18 9.79
CA ALA A 92 22.98 -11.24 8.45
C ALA A 92 23.69 -9.92 8.08
N ILE A 93 23.07 -8.78 8.38
CA ILE A 93 23.66 -7.45 8.20
C ILE A 93 24.94 -7.30 9.04
N GLU A 94 24.92 -7.73 10.30
CA GLU A 94 26.09 -7.68 11.20
C GLU A 94 27.27 -8.53 10.67
N LYS A 95 26.98 -9.61 9.93
CA LYS A 95 27.99 -10.41 9.22
C LYS A 95 28.46 -9.77 7.90
N GLY A 96 27.88 -8.64 7.49
CA GLY A 96 28.21 -7.96 6.24
C GLY A 96 27.44 -8.47 5.01
N CYS A 97 26.36 -9.24 5.21
CA CYS A 97 25.48 -9.64 4.12
C CYS A 97 24.56 -8.47 3.72
N ARG A 98 24.29 -8.34 2.42
CA ARG A 98 23.16 -7.53 1.93
C ARG A 98 21.90 -8.35 2.10
N VAL A 99 20.80 -7.69 2.43
CA VAL A 99 19.53 -8.38 2.68
C VAL A 99 18.44 -7.88 1.75
N ILE A 100 17.57 -8.77 1.29
CA ILE A 100 16.46 -8.45 0.39
C ILE A 100 15.20 -9.10 0.96
N THR A 101 14.20 -8.31 1.32
CA THR A 101 13.01 -8.80 2.04
C THR A 101 11.71 -8.51 1.29
N ALA A 102 10.78 -9.46 1.33
CA ALA A 102 9.38 -9.27 0.96
C ALA A 102 8.44 -9.14 2.17
N ASN A 103 8.99 -9.13 3.38
CA ASN A 103 8.23 -9.17 4.63
C ASN A 103 7.77 -7.78 5.07
N LYS A 104 6.62 -7.37 4.54
CA LYS A 104 5.96 -6.09 4.83
C LYS A 104 5.66 -5.85 6.31
N VAL A 105 5.30 -6.88 7.08
CA VAL A 105 4.91 -6.71 8.50
C VAL A 105 6.13 -6.37 9.34
N MET A 106 7.20 -7.15 9.17
CA MET A 106 8.49 -6.87 9.79
C MET A 106 9.02 -5.51 9.34
N PHE A 107 9.02 -5.23 8.03
CA PHE A 107 9.61 -4.01 7.50
C PHE A 107 8.83 -2.75 7.89
N ALA A 108 7.50 -2.81 7.99
CA ALA A 108 6.70 -1.68 8.49
C ALA A 108 7.08 -1.31 9.93
N LYS A 109 7.35 -2.30 10.80
CA LYS A 109 7.70 -2.07 12.21
C LYS A 109 9.17 -1.74 12.43
N HIS A 110 10.06 -2.46 11.74
CA HIS A 110 11.49 -2.49 12.01
C HIS A 110 12.36 -1.98 10.86
N GLY A 111 11.76 -1.63 9.71
CA GLY A 111 12.49 -1.22 8.51
C GLY A 111 13.44 -0.06 8.77
N LYS A 112 13.03 0.95 9.55
CA LYS A 112 13.90 2.07 9.96
C LYS A 112 15.14 1.59 10.71
N THR A 113 14.95 0.71 11.69
CA THR A 113 16.04 0.12 12.49
C THR A 113 16.95 -0.75 11.61
N LEU A 114 16.36 -1.55 10.72
CA LEU A 114 17.08 -2.43 9.81
C LEU A 114 17.94 -1.64 8.81
N LEU A 115 17.38 -0.59 8.22
CA LEU A 115 18.08 0.32 7.30
C LEU A 115 19.25 1.03 8.00
N LYS A 116 19.05 1.47 9.25
CA LYS A 116 20.12 2.08 10.05
C LYS A 116 21.26 1.08 10.33
N LYS A 117 20.92 -0.14 10.74
CA LYS A 117 21.91 -1.22 10.93
C LYS A 117 22.70 -1.49 9.65
N ALA A 118 22.04 -1.50 8.50
CA ALA A 118 22.69 -1.70 7.21
C ALA A 118 23.63 -0.54 6.84
N GLU A 119 23.22 0.71 7.08
CA GLU A 119 24.08 1.90 6.91
C GLU A 119 25.35 1.78 7.78
N GLU A 120 25.20 1.40 9.06
CA GLU A 120 26.32 1.23 10.00
C GLU A 120 27.27 0.09 9.59
N ALA A 121 26.74 -1.01 9.05
CA ALA A 121 27.53 -2.12 8.54
C ALA A 121 28.08 -1.90 7.11
N GLY A 122 27.73 -0.78 6.46
CA GLY A 122 28.14 -0.48 5.10
C GLY A 122 27.55 -1.43 4.04
N VAL A 123 26.37 -1.99 4.29
CA VAL A 123 25.64 -2.88 3.36
C VAL A 123 24.30 -2.26 2.94
N SER A 124 23.65 -2.86 1.94
CA SER A 124 22.38 -2.37 1.40
C SER A 124 21.22 -3.32 1.72
N VAL A 125 20.01 -2.75 1.79
CA VAL A 125 18.75 -3.47 2.00
C VAL A 125 17.85 -3.28 0.79
N GLY A 126 17.43 -4.37 0.16
CA GLY A 126 16.34 -4.41 -0.82
C GLY A 126 15.01 -4.69 -0.13
N TYR A 127 13.97 -3.93 -0.46
CA TYR A 127 12.64 -4.07 0.13
C TYR A 127 11.51 -3.69 -0.82
N GLU A 128 11.76 -3.64 -2.14
CA GLU A 128 10.75 -3.32 -3.15
C GLU A 128 9.55 -4.27 -3.03
N ALA A 129 9.83 -5.56 -2.86
CA ALA A 129 8.83 -6.63 -2.75
C ALA A 129 7.89 -6.49 -1.53
N THR A 130 8.21 -5.64 -0.55
CA THR A 130 7.33 -5.40 0.60
C THR A 130 6.07 -4.61 0.23
N THR A 131 6.11 -3.85 -0.86
CA THR A 131 5.06 -2.92 -1.23
C THR A 131 4.66 -3.11 -2.69
N ALA A 132 3.40 -3.45 -2.92
CA ALA A 132 2.80 -3.60 -4.25
C ALA A 132 3.44 -4.66 -5.18
N GLY A 133 4.03 -5.72 -4.61
CA GLY A 133 4.40 -6.93 -5.33
C GLY A 133 5.49 -6.68 -6.36
N GLY A 134 5.13 -6.74 -7.65
CA GLY A 134 6.06 -6.45 -8.76
C GLY A 134 6.01 -5.01 -9.26
N THR A 135 5.19 -4.16 -8.64
CA THR A 135 5.04 -2.75 -9.04
C THR A 135 6.17 -1.92 -8.40
N PRO A 136 7.09 -1.31 -9.18
CA PRO A 136 8.36 -0.77 -8.68
C PRO A 136 8.20 0.61 -8.03
N ILE A 137 7.43 0.70 -6.95
CA ILE A 137 7.07 1.97 -6.32
C ILE A 137 8.16 2.52 -5.40
N ILE A 138 8.84 1.65 -4.64
CA ILE A 138 9.90 2.04 -3.71
C ILE A 138 11.05 2.70 -4.49
N ARG A 139 11.48 2.08 -5.59
CA ARG A 139 12.49 2.67 -6.49
C ARG A 139 12.00 3.88 -7.25
N SER A 140 10.73 3.89 -7.69
CA SER A 140 10.17 5.09 -8.33
C SER A 140 10.29 6.31 -7.42
N ILE A 141 9.98 6.18 -6.13
CA ILE A 141 10.08 7.29 -5.17
C ILE A 141 11.55 7.58 -4.81
N SER A 142 12.35 6.56 -4.49
CA SER A 142 13.72 6.75 -4.00
C SER A 142 14.75 7.12 -5.07
N GLN A 143 14.49 6.82 -6.35
CA GLN A 143 15.45 7.01 -7.44
C GLN A 143 14.96 7.92 -8.56
N LEU A 144 13.67 7.85 -8.92
CA LEU A 144 13.14 8.63 -10.04
C LEU A 144 12.55 9.97 -9.60
N LEU A 145 12.22 10.14 -8.31
CA LEU A 145 11.59 11.33 -7.74
C LEU A 145 12.50 12.06 -6.72
N GLN A 146 13.82 11.95 -6.84
CA GLN A 146 14.77 12.46 -5.84
C GLN A 146 14.72 13.98 -5.59
N VAL A 147 14.43 14.78 -6.64
CA VAL A 147 14.35 16.25 -6.54
C VAL A 147 12.92 16.75 -6.29
N ASN A 148 11.96 15.83 -6.16
CA ASN A 148 10.58 16.16 -5.86
C ASN A 148 10.32 16.00 -4.36
N ASP A 149 9.57 16.95 -3.80
CA ASP A 149 8.87 16.74 -2.54
C ASP A 149 7.64 15.88 -2.82
N ILE A 150 7.46 14.83 -2.03
CA ILE A 150 6.23 14.05 -2.06
C ILE A 150 5.21 14.78 -1.20
N LEU A 151 4.07 15.14 -1.79
CA LEU A 151 3.01 15.90 -1.14
C LEU A 151 1.93 14.96 -0.58
N SER A 152 1.56 13.95 -1.37
CA SER A 152 0.59 12.94 -0.96
C SER A 152 0.82 11.63 -1.71
N VAL A 153 0.36 10.54 -1.09
CA VAL A 153 0.30 9.20 -1.68
C VAL A 153 -1.13 8.70 -1.53
N GLU A 154 -1.72 8.23 -2.62
CA GLU A 154 -2.99 7.53 -2.63
C GLU A 154 -2.84 6.22 -3.40
N ALA A 155 -3.30 5.11 -2.84
CA ALA A 155 -2.96 3.81 -3.38
C ALA A 155 -4.03 2.75 -3.16
N ILE A 156 -4.18 1.88 -4.16
CA ILE A 156 -4.80 0.56 -4.02
C ILE A 156 -3.66 -0.42 -3.75
N LEU A 157 -3.53 -0.85 -2.49
CA LEU A 157 -2.39 -1.65 -2.02
C LEU A 157 -2.71 -3.14 -1.81
N ASN A 158 -3.98 -3.53 -1.88
CA ASN A 158 -4.43 -4.89 -1.65
C ASN A 158 -5.26 -5.41 -2.84
N GLY A 159 -4.72 -6.42 -3.54
CA GLY A 159 -5.36 -7.00 -4.72
C GLY A 159 -6.63 -7.80 -4.38
N THR A 160 -6.69 -8.43 -3.22
CA THR A 160 -7.85 -9.22 -2.77
C THR A 160 -9.08 -8.33 -2.56
N SER A 161 -8.93 -7.24 -1.80
CA SER A 161 -10.02 -6.29 -1.55
C SER A 161 -10.44 -5.58 -2.84
N ASN A 162 -9.49 -5.23 -3.71
CA ASN A 162 -9.80 -4.63 -5.01
C ASN A 162 -10.53 -5.61 -5.94
N TYR A 163 -10.14 -6.89 -5.96
CA TYR A 163 -10.84 -7.94 -6.70
C TYR A 163 -12.27 -8.10 -6.21
N ILE A 164 -12.49 -8.11 -4.89
CA ILE A 164 -13.81 -8.24 -4.30
C ILE A 164 -14.70 -7.07 -4.72
N LEU A 165 -14.28 -5.83 -4.48
CA LEU A 165 -15.03 -4.63 -4.86
C LEU A 165 -15.31 -4.56 -6.37
N THR A 166 -14.32 -4.96 -7.19
CA THR A 166 -14.46 -5.04 -8.65
C THR A 166 -15.57 -6.01 -9.05
N ASN A 167 -15.59 -7.21 -8.44
CA ASN A 167 -16.50 -8.27 -8.82
C ASN A 167 -17.91 -8.08 -8.23
N MET A 168 -18.04 -7.51 -7.04
CA MET A 168 -19.34 -7.06 -6.52
C MET A 168 -19.98 -6.07 -7.50
N ARG A 169 -19.22 -5.08 -7.99
CA ARG A 169 -19.68 -4.12 -9.00
C ARG A 169 -20.03 -4.76 -10.35
N LYS A 170 -19.11 -5.54 -10.93
CA LYS A 170 -19.27 -6.09 -12.29
C LYS A 170 -20.36 -7.16 -12.36
N LYS A 171 -20.55 -7.93 -11.29
CA LYS A 171 -21.43 -9.12 -11.28
C LYS A 171 -22.69 -8.93 -10.42
N GLY A 172 -22.81 -7.83 -9.67
CA GLY A 172 -23.95 -7.58 -8.80
C GLY A 172 -24.07 -8.58 -7.63
N LEU A 173 -22.94 -9.14 -7.19
CA LEU A 173 -22.88 -10.18 -6.15
C LEU A 173 -22.65 -9.56 -4.77
N THR A 174 -23.01 -10.28 -3.71
CA THR A 174 -22.72 -9.87 -2.32
C THR A 174 -21.23 -10.02 -2.01
N PHE A 175 -20.80 -9.41 -0.90
CA PHE A 175 -19.43 -9.54 -0.41
C PHE A 175 -19.06 -11.01 -0.17
N GLU A 176 -19.93 -11.78 0.49
CA GLU A 176 -19.71 -13.18 0.86
C GLU A 176 -19.57 -14.08 -0.37
N GLU A 177 -20.42 -13.87 -1.38
CA GLU A 177 -20.38 -14.64 -2.63
C GLU A 177 -19.07 -14.40 -3.40
N VAL A 178 -18.59 -13.17 -3.43
CA VAL A 178 -17.35 -12.82 -4.11
C VAL A 178 -16.13 -13.26 -3.31
N LEU A 179 -16.15 -13.13 -1.99
CA LEU A 179 -15.08 -13.61 -1.12
C LEU A 179 -14.89 -15.12 -1.28
N LYS A 180 -15.98 -15.90 -1.29
CA LYS A 180 -15.92 -17.34 -1.54
C LYS A 180 -15.26 -17.66 -2.90
N LYS A 181 -15.64 -16.94 -3.96
CA LYS A 181 -15.00 -17.09 -5.29
C LYS A 181 -13.53 -16.68 -5.28
N ALA A 182 -13.15 -15.65 -4.53
CA ALA A 182 -11.76 -15.23 -4.39
C ALA A 182 -10.93 -16.33 -3.69
N GLN A 183 -11.49 -17.02 -2.69
CA GLN A 183 -10.86 -18.16 -2.03
C GLN A 183 -10.70 -19.37 -2.97
N GLU A 184 -11.74 -19.70 -3.74
CA GLU A 184 -11.70 -20.78 -4.74
C GLU A 184 -10.63 -20.55 -5.82
N LEU A 185 -10.42 -19.29 -6.22
CA LEU A 185 -9.41 -18.89 -7.20
C LEU A 185 -8.02 -18.68 -6.58
N GLY A 186 -7.87 -18.81 -5.26
CA GLY A 186 -6.61 -18.59 -4.55
C GLY A 186 -6.16 -17.13 -4.46
N TYR A 187 -7.08 -16.17 -4.68
CA TYR A 187 -6.83 -14.75 -4.46
C TYR A 187 -6.99 -14.34 -2.99
N ALA A 188 -7.83 -15.05 -2.23
CA ALA A 188 -7.99 -14.86 -0.79
C ALA A 188 -7.61 -16.14 -0.05
N GLU A 189 -6.99 -16.00 1.12
CA GLU A 189 -6.75 -17.13 2.02
C GLU A 189 -8.03 -17.57 2.75
N ALA A 190 -7.99 -18.72 3.43
CA ALA A 190 -9.10 -19.21 4.23
C ALA A 190 -9.48 -18.22 5.35
N ASP A 191 -8.48 -17.58 5.95
CA ASP A 191 -8.63 -16.43 6.84
C ASP A 191 -8.20 -15.15 6.09
N PRO A 192 -9.15 -14.36 5.56
CA PRO A 192 -8.86 -13.19 4.75
C PRO A 192 -8.77 -11.89 5.57
N VAL A 193 -8.77 -11.95 6.91
CA VAL A 193 -8.89 -10.77 7.79
C VAL A 193 -7.88 -9.69 7.44
N ASN A 194 -6.63 -10.06 7.17
CA ASN A 194 -5.59 -9.08 6.82
C ASN A 194 -5.92 -8.26 5.56
N ASP A 195 -6.61 -8.87 4.61
CA ASP A 195 -6.98 -8.24 3.34
C ASP A 195 -8.27 -7.43 3.48
N VAL A 196 -9.33 -8.05 4.01
CA VAL A 196 -10.67 -7.45 4.00
C VAL A 196 -10.87 -6.41 5.10
N GLU A 197 -10.11 -6.49 6.19
CA GLU A 197 -10.06 -5.47 7.24
C GLU A 197 -8.97 -4.41 6.99
N GLY A 198 -8.17 -4.56 5.93
CA GLY A 198 -7.22 -3.54 5.48
C GLY A 198 -5.89 -3.48 6.22
N PHE A 199 -5.51 -4.50 7.00
CA PHE A 199 -4.20 -4.55 7.66
C PHE A 199 -3.05 -4.62 6.66
N ASP A 200 -3.20 -5.39 5.57
CA ASP A 200 -2.18 -5.51 4.53
C ASP A 200 -1.90 -4.15 3.85
N ALA A 201 -2.97 -3.43 3.47
CA ALA A 201 -2.86 -2.09 2.92
C ALA A 201 -2.26 -1.10 3.92
N PHE A 202 -2.59 -1.23 5.21
CA PHE A 202 -2.02 -0.41 6.28
C PHE A 202 -0.51 -0.58 6.44
N TYR A 203 0.01 -1.81 6.52
CA TYR A 203 1.46 -2.01 6.62
C TYR A 203 2.21 -1.43 5.43
N LYS A 204 1.69 -1.62 4.22
CA LYS A 204 2.24 -1.04 2.99
C LYS A 204 2.20 0.49 2.99
N LEU A 205 1.13 1.08 3.54
CA LEU A 205 1.02 2.53 3.71
C LEU A 205 2.10 3.06 4.67
N MET A 206 2.38 2.36 5.76
CA MET A 206 3.43 2.76 6.72
C MET A 206 4.83 2.74 6.07
N ILE A 207 5.12 1.72 5.26
CA ILE A 207 6.37 1.65 4.48
C ILE A 207 6.46 2.83 3.50
N LEU A 208 5.39 3.10 2.75
CA LEU A 208 5.34 4.23 1.82
C LEU A 208 5.44 5.57 2.54
N SER A 209 4.92 5.69 3.76
CA SER A 209 5.02 6.91 4.57
C SER A 209 6.48 7.21 4.92
N GLU A 210 7.17 6.24 5.54
CA GLU A 210 8.57 6.42 5.95
C GLU A 210 9.44 6.73 4.72
N LEU A 211 9.20 6.05 3.60
CA LEU A 211 9.90 6.31 2.33
C LEU A 211 9.65 7.72 1.78
N SER A 212 8.40 8.16 1.78
CA SER A 212 7.98 9.40 1.11
C SER A 212 8.34 10.64 1.93
N PHE A 213 8.20 10.55 3.25
CA PHE A 213 8.29 11.71 4.15
C PHE A 213 9.45 11.63 5.15
N GLY A 214 10.16 10.50 5.24
CA GLY A 214 11.22 10.27 6.22
C GLY A 214 10.72 10.03 7.65
N SER A 215 9.39 9.95 7.81
CA SER A 215 8.70 9.64 9.07
C SER A 215 7.32 9.06 8.77
N SER A 216 6.70 8.51 9.80
CA SER A 216 5.39 7.87 9.73
C SER A 216 4.42 8.45 10.77
N PRO A 217 3.10 8.45 10.50
CA PRO A 217 2.11 8.81 11.49
C PRO A 217 2.17 7.85 12.68
N ASN A 218 1.61 8.27 13.81
CA ASN A 218 1.29 7.35 14.88
C ASN A 218 0.28 6.31 14.36
N TRP A 219 0.58 5.03 14.57
CA TRP A 219 -0.20 3.93 13.99
C TRP A 219 -1.65 3.94 14.48
N ASP A 220 -1.86 4.32 15.75
CA ASP A 220 -3.19 4.39 16.37
C ASP A 220 -4.03 5.57 15.85
N GLU A 221 -3.40 6.56 15.21
CA GLU A 221 -4.08 7.73 14.62
C GLU A 221 -4.49 7.49 13.16
N VAL A 222 -4.06 6.38 12.55
CA VAL A 222 -4.42 6.05 11.16
C VAL A 222 -5.78 5.35 11.16
N GLU A 223 -6.78 6.04 10.63
CA GLU A 223 -8.11 5.46 10.47
C GLU A 223 -8.04 4.26 9.52
N ARG A 224 -8.42 3.07 10.02
CA ARG A 224 -8.49 1.85 9.21
C ARG A 224 -9.90 1.27 9.26
N LYS A 225 -10.51 1.14 8.08
CA LYS A 225 -11.80 0.49 7.88
C LYS A 225 -11.70 -0.51 6.73
N GLY A 226 -12.24 -1.70 6.95
CA GLY A 226 -12.30 -2.77 5.96
C GLY A 226 -13.32 -2.53 4.85
N ILE A 227 -13.51 -3.56 4.02
CA ILE A 227 -14.53 -3.61 2.96
C ILE A 227 -15.74 -4.48 3.32
N THR A 228 -15.75 -5.09 4.51
CA THR A 228 -16.78 -6.04 4.97
C THR A 228 -18.16 -5.42 5.09
N GLU A 229 -18.26 -4.14 5.42
CA GLU A 229 -19.52 -3.39 5.51
C GLU A 229 -19.99 -2.80 4.17
N VAL A 230 -19.23 -2.97 3.08
CA VAL A 230 -19.62 -2.44 1.77
C VAL A 230 -20.66 -3.37 1.14
N SER A 231 -21.89 -2.90 0.96
CA SER A 231 -22.98 -3.69 0.37
C SER A 231 -23.02 -3.60 -1.16
N SER A 232 -23.62 -4.60 -1.79
CA SER A 232 -23.87 -4.59 -3.24
C SER A 232 -24.79 -3.43 -3.66
N GLU A 233 -25.78 -3.12 -2.82
CA GLU A 233 -26.72 -2.00 -3.03
C GLU A 233 -26.01 -0.63 -2.98
N GLN A 234 -25.09 -0.44 -2.03
CA GLN A 234 -24.22 0.75 -2.00
C GLN A 234 -23.44 0.89 -3.31
N ILE A 235 -22.79 -0.19 -3.74
CA ILE A 235 -22.02 -0.20 -5.00
C ILE A 235 -22.90 0.13 -6.20
N GLU A 236 -24.14 -0.38 -6.25
CA GLU A 236 -25.10 -0.08 -7.33
C GLU A 236 -25.48 1.40 -7.37
N VAL A 237 -25.86 1.98 -6.22
CA VAL A 237 -26.19 3.41 -6.10
C VAL A 237 -25.02 4.28 -6.54
N PHE A 238 -23.82 4.02 -6.00
CA PHE A 238 -22.63 4.79 -6.34
C PHE A 238 -22.23 4.66 -7.81
N SER A 239 -22.39 3.46 -8.39
CA SER A 239 -22.14 3.22 -9.81
C SER A 239 -23.08 4.03 -10.70
N ARG A 240 -24.38 4.11 -10.35
CA ARG A 240 -25.35 4.95 -11.08
C ARG A 240 -25.03 6.44 -10.95
N TRP A 241 -24.38 6.85 -9.86
CA TRP A 241 -23.92 8.23 -9.69
C TRP A 241 -22.61 8.54 -10.41
N GLY A 242 -21.92 7.56 -10.99
CA GLY A 242 -20.67 7.71 -11.72
C GLY A 242 -19.41 7.40 -10.89
N TYR A 243 -19.58 6.87 -9.67
CA TYR A 243 -18.48 6.59 -8.75
C TYR A 243 -18.20 5.09 -8.64
N LYS A 244 -16.97 4.74 -8.27
CA LYS A 244 -16.59 3.40 -7.84
C LYS A 244 -16.13 3.43 -6.39
N VAL A 245 -16.47 2.40 -5.63
CA VAL A 245 -15.86 2.17 -4.31
C VAL A 245 -14.48 1.56 -4.52
N LYS A 246 -13.45 2.17 -3.92
CA LYS A 246 -12.09 1.63 -3.87
C LYS A 246 -11.60 1.62 -2.43
N HIS A 247 -10.87 0.57 -2.04
CA HIS A 247 -10.19 0.52 -0.76
C HIS A 247 -8.85 1.24 -0.89
N LEU A 248 -8.81 2.51 -0.45
CA LEU A 248 -7.67 3.38 -0.65
C LEU A 248 -6.88 3.52 0.64
N ALA A 249 -5.57 3.33 0.52
CA ALA A 249 -4.57 3.76 1.47
C ALA A 249 -4.09 5.15 1.06
N ARG A 250 -4.27 6.14 1.93
CA ARG A 250 -3.97 7.54 1.63
C ARG A 250 -3.16 8.15 2.74
N ILE A 251 -2.19 8.97 2.37
CA ILE A 251 -1.41 9.77 3.29
C ILE A 251 -1.03 11.10 2.66
N ARG A 252 -1.11 12.17 3.45
CA ARG A 252 -0.63 13.51 3.11
C ARG A 252 0.18 14.02 4.29
N SER A 253 1.21 14.81 3.99
CA SER A 253 1.95 15.58 5.01
C SER A 253 1.75 17.07 4.77
N ASP A 254 1.37 17.81 5.80
CA ASP A 254 1.41 19.26 5.83
C ASP A 254 2.32 19.72 6.99
N ARG A 255 3.50 20.26 6.66
CA ARG A 255 4.49 20.76 7.61
C ARG A 255 4.85 19.77 8.74
N GLY A 256 4.82 18.47 8.45
CA GLY A 256 5.13 17.41 9.41
C GLY A 256 3.92 16.84 10.15
N THR A 257 2.72 17.40 9.97
CA THR A 257 1.47 16.79 10.41
C THR A 257 0.96 15.83 9.33
N PHE A 258 0.64 14.61 9.74
CA PHE A 258 0.15 13.58 8.83
C PHE A 258 -1.37 13.46 8.90
N THR A 259 -2.00 13.30 7.75
CA THR A 259 -3.37 12.79 7.64
C THR A 259 -3.29 11.50 6.85
N ALA A 260 -3.65 10.37 7.50
CA ALA A 260 -3.54 9.05 6.91
C ALA A 260 -4.80 8.22 7.15
N SER A 261 -5.21 7.42 6.16
CA SER A 261 -6.34 6.50 6.28
C SER A 261 -6.19 5.29 5.35
N VAL A 262 -6.83 4.19 5.71
CA VAL A 262 -7.00 2.98 4.89
C VAL A 262 -8.47 2.59 4.96
N LYS A 263 -9.26 2.99 3.97
CA LYS A 263 -10.72 2.81 4.02
C LYS A 263 -11.37 2.77 2.64
N PRO A 264 -12.63 2.31 2.53
CA PRO A 264 -13.44 2.50 1.33
C PRO A 264 -13.65 3.98 1.03
N VAL A 265 -13.39 4.39 -0.21
CA VAL A 265 -13.51 5.76 -0.71
C VAL A 265 -14.18 5.71 -2.09
N LEU A 266 -15.00 6.71 -2.41
CA LEU A 266 -15.59 6.86 -3.74
C LEU A 266 -14.62 7.57 -4.66
N VAL A 267 -14.43 7.06 -5.87
CA VAL A 267 -13.62 7.69 -6.91
C VAL A 267 -14.45 7.90 -8.17
N ASP A 268 -14.30 9.06 -8.81
CA ASP A 268 -14.91 9.36 -10.11
C ASP A 268 -14.00 8.97 -11.29
N ALA A 269 -14.52 9.07 -12.50
CA ALA A 269 -13.81 8.70 -13.73
C ALA A 269 -12.57 9.54 -14.05
N GLU A 270 -12.42 10.73 -13.48
CA GLU A 270 -11.22 11.58 -13.66
C GLU A 270 -10.10 11.18 -12.69
N HIS A 271 -10.42 10.45 -11.62
CA HIS A 271 -9.43 9.99 -10.65
C HIS A 271 -8.50 8.93 -11.27
N PRO A 272 -7.16 9.05 -11.17
CA PRO A 272 -6.22 8.10 -11.79
C PRO A 272 -6.41 6.63 -11.37
N LEU A 273 -6.94 6.40 -10.15
CA LEU A 273 -7.20 5.06 -9.62
C LEU A 273 -8.56 4.46 -10.03
N TYR A 274 -9.40 5.19 -10.76
CA TYR A 274 -10.74 4.73 -11.15
C TYR A 274 -10.73 3.48 -12.03
N GLY A 275 -9.77 3.41 -12.95
CA GLY A 275 -9.63 2.34 -13.94
C GLY A 275 -8.92 1.08 -13.41
N VAL A 276 -8.44 1.09 -12.16
CA VAL A 276 -7.63 0.00 -11.60
C VAL A 276 -8.56 -1.08 -11.05
N GLU A 277 -8.59 -2.25 -11.69
CA GLU A 277 -9.59 -3.29 -11.42
C GLU A 277 -8.92 -4.62 -11.07
N ASP A 278 -9.73 -5.54 -10.55
CA ASP A 278 -9.34 -6.92 -10.24
C ASP A 278 -8.16 -6.96 -9.25
N VAL A 279 -7.16 -7.82 -9.47
CA VAL A 279 -6.02 -8.01 -8.54
C VAL A 279 -4.90 -6.98 -8.70
N GLN A 280 -5.13 -5.93 -9.49
CA GLN A 280 -4.12 -4.91 -9.74
C GLN A 280 -3.96 -3.97 -8.54
N ASN A 281 -2.73 -3.54 -8.33
CA ASN A 281 -2.39 -2.44 -7.44
C ASN A 281 -2.04 -1.21 -8.27
N ALA A 282 -2.23 -0.04 -7.66
CA ALA A 282 -1.78 1.22 -8.24
C ALA A 282 -1.48 2.22 -7.13
N ILE A 283 -0.44 3.00 -7.33
CA ILE A 283 0.03 4.02 -6.40
C ILE A 283 0.15 5.33 -7.17
N MET A 284 -0.66 6.30 -6.77
CA MET A 284 -0.58 7.67 -7.23
C MET A 284 0.22 8.47 -6.20
N VAL A 285 1.30 9.09 -6.67
CA VAL A 285 2.15 9.98 -5.88
C VAL A 285 1.97 11.40 -6.41
N GLU A 286 1.55 12.32 -5.55
CA GLU A 286 1.52 13.75 -5.86
C GLU A 286 2.86 14.38 -5.46
N THR A 287 3.46 15.12 -6.38
CA THR A 287 4.81 15.67 -6.23
C THR A 287 4.85 17.17 -6.48
N SER A 288 5.86 17.86 -5.95
CA SER A 288 6.00 19.31 -6.10
C SER A 288 6.31 19.78 -7.52
N LEU A 289 6.95 18.96 -8.37
CA LEU A 289 7.36 19.36 -9.73
C LEU A 289 6.72 18.50 -10.82
N ALA A 290 6.71 17.18 -10.66
CA ALA A 290 6.22 16.25 -11.68
C ALA A 290 4.67 16.11 -11.68
N GLY A 291 3.98 16.79 -10.76
CA GLY A 291 2.55 16.65 -10.57
C GLY A 291 2.20 15.25 -10.05
N LYS A 292 1.13 14.65 -10.60
CA LYS A 292 0.65 13.32 -10.20
C LYS A 292 1.30 12.23 -11.07
N VAL A 293 2.05 11.34 -10.44
CA VAL A 293 2.66 10.17 -11.08
C VAL A 293 1.93 8.93 -10.59
N THR A 294 1.43 8.10 -11.51
CA THR A 294 0.75 6.85 -11.16
C THR A 294 1.56 5.66 -11.66
N VAL A 295 1.84 4.71 -10.77
CA VAL A 295 2.47 3.43 -11.11
C VAL A 295 1.45 2.32 -10.85
N GLN A 296 1.16 1.52 -11.87
CA GLN A 296 0.15 0.45 -11.82
C GLN A 296 0.77 -0.87 -12.27
N GLY A 297 0.42 -1.96 -11.57
CA GLY A 297 0.95 -3.28 -11.86
C GLY A 297 0.31 -4.38 -11.03
N ALA A 298 0.89 -5.57 -11.10
CA ALA A 298 0.48 -6.69 -10.26
C ALA A 298 0.94 -6.47 -8.81
N GLY A 299 -0.02 -6.47 -7.88
CA GLY A 299 0.21 -6.17 -6.47
C GLY A 299 0.71 -7.32 -5.60
N ALA A 300 0.64 -8.54 -6.11
CA ALA A 300 0.98 -9.78 -5.43
C ALA A 300 1.21 -10.91 -6.45
N GLY A 301 1.65 -12.07 -5.95
CA GLY A 301 1.81 -13.30 -6.72
C GLY A 301 3.26 -13.77 -6.77
N LYS A 302 3.43 -15.08 -7.03
CA LYS A 302 4.74 -15.75 -7.04
C LYS A 302 5.79 -15.02 -7.86
N LEU A 303 5.51 -14.80 -9.15
CA LEU A 303 6.46 -14.21 -10.09
C LEU A 303 6.59 -12.68 -9.93
N PRO A 304 5.51 -11.89 -9.77
CA PRO A 304 5.64 -10.45 -9.52
C PRO A 304 6.51 -10.12 -8.30
N THR A 305 6.27 -10.76 -7.16
CA THR A 305 7.06 -10.52 -5.94
C THR A 305 8.50 -11.00 -6.10
N ALA A 306 8.72 -12.17 -6.71
CA ALA A 306 10.07 -12.65 -7.00
C ALA A 306 10.83 -11.71 -7.94
N SER A 307 10.16 -11.15 -8.95
CA SER A 307 10.74 -10.16 -9.87
C SER A 307 11.27 -8.96 -9.10
N ALA A 308 10.49 -8.40 -8.17
CA ALA A 308 10.95 -7.26 -7.36
C ALA A 308 12.18 -7.61 -6.51
N MET A 309 12.23 -8.81 -5.90
CA MET A 309 13.38 -9.25 -5.11
C MET A 309 14.63 -9.49 -5.97
N VAL A 310 14.48 -10.09 -7.15
CA VAL A 310 15.61 -10.31 -8.09
C VAL A 310 16.10 -8.98 -8.68
N GLU A 311 15.20 -8.02 -8.92
CA GLU A 311 15.60 -6.68 -9.31
C GLU A 311 16.24 -5.89 -8.15
N ASP A 312 15.89 -6.19 -6.90
CA ASP A 312 16.59 -5.63 -5.73
C ASP A 312 18.01 -6.20 -5.62
N LEU A 313 18.22 -7.46 -6.03
CA LEU A 313 19.55 -8.07 -6.07
C LEU A 313 20.50 -7.27 -6.96
N THR A 314 20.07 -6.93 -8.17
CA THR A 314 20.89 -6.14 -9.11
C THR A 314 21.25 -4.80 -8.50
N TYR A 315 20.27 -4.16 -7.86
CA TYR A 315 20.45 -2.88 -7.21
C TYR A 315 21.43 -2.93 -6.03
N VAL A 316 21.24 -3.81 -5.05
CA VAL A 316 22.06 -3.84 -3.82
C VAL A 316 23.52 -4.21 -4.09
N LEU A 317 23.79 -4.92 -5.19
CA LEU A 317 25.14 -5.26 -5.62
C LEU A 317 25.81 -4.08 -6.36
N GLN A 318 25.07 -3.38 -7.22
CA GLN A 318 25.61 -2.26 -8.00
C GLN A 318 25.76 -0.96 -7.20
N SER A 319 24.99 -0.77 -6.12
CA SER A 319 25.05 0.42 -5.27
C SER A 319 26.41 0.64 -4.57
N HIS A 320 27.28 -0.39 -4.50
CA HIS A 320 28.65 -0.25 -4.02
C HIS A 320 29.66 0.14 -5.11
N SER A 321 29.29 0.10 -6.38
CA SER A 321 30.19 0.37 -7.50
C SER A 321 30.23 1.83 -7.96
N GLY A 322 29.46 2.76 -7.36
CA GLY A 322 29.58 4.17 -7.79
C GLY A 322 28.54 5.20 -7.33
N GLY A 323 27.89 5.08 -6.17
CA GLY A 323 26.99 6.15 -5.75
C GLY A 323 26.56 6.09 -4.29
N ALA A 324 27.09 6.98 -3.46
CA ALA A 324 26.56 7.24 -2.14
C ALA A 324 25.06 7.55 -2.24
N VAL A 325 24.22 6.80 -1.52
CA VAL A 325 22.84 7.21 -1.24
C VAL A 325 22.94 8.48 -0.42
N ARG A 326 22.86 9.64 -1.08
CA ARG A 326 22.81 10.94 -0.40
C ARG A 326 21.52 10.96 0.42
N LYS A 327 21.67 11.18 1.73
CA LYS A 327 20.55 11.48 2.64
C LYS A 327 19.67 12.55 1.99
N LYS A 328 18.37 12.27 1.83
CA LYS A 328 17.39 13.37 1.78
C LYS A 328 17.60 14.12 3.10
N GLN A 329 18.11 15.35 3.04
CA GLN A 329 17.99 16.24 4.17
C GLN A 329 16.50 16.38 4.44
N SER A 330 16.06 15.85 5.57
CA SER A 330 14.74 16.07 6.12
C SER A 330 14.44 17.57 6.10
N VAL A 331 13.32 17.92 5.47
CA VAL A 331 12.52 19.12 5.66
C VAL A 331 13.36 20.40 5.74
N VAL A 332 13.38 21.15 4.63
CA VAL A 332 13.56 22.60 4.71
C VAL A 332 12.59 23.09 5.80
N LYS A 333 13.13 23.55 6.93
CA LYS A 333 12.38 24.40 7.86
C LYS A 333 11.76 25.47 7.00
N ALA A 334 10.44 25.46 6.91
CA ALA A 334 9.67 26.43 6.15
C ALA A 334 9.81 27.80 6.82
N ASP A 335 10.95 28.45 6.61
CA ASP A 335 11.11 29.87 6.81
C ASP A 335 11.18 30.54 5.44
N SER A 336 10.21 31.42 5.21
CA SER A 336 10.15 32.44 4.15
C SER A 336 9.79 32.02 2.71
N LEU A 337 8.65 31.33 2.55
CA LEU A 337 7.78 31.60 1.39
C LEU A 337 6.45 32.14 1.93
N GLY A 338 6.30 33.46 1.86
CA GLY A 338 5.08 34.15 2.22
C GLY A 338 3.92 33.70 1.33
N SER A 339 3.16 32.71 1.78
CA SER A 339 1.84 32.41 1.25
C SER A 339 0.81 32.86 2.27
N LYS A 340 -0.07 33.78 1.87
CA LYS A 340 -1.29 34.14 2.60
C LYS A 340 -1.96 32.83 3.05
N SER A 341 -2.11 32.64 4.36
CA SER A 341 -3.00 31.63 4.91
C SER A 341 -4.40 31.96 4.39
N VAL A 342 -4.87 31.24 3.38
CA VAL A 342 -6.30 31.21 3.09
C VAL A 342 -6.89 30.34 4.19
N ALA A 343 -7.30 30.97 5.28
CA ALA A 343 -8.09 30.35 6.34
C ALA A 343 -9.51 30.06 5.82
N GLY A 344 -9.62 29.27 4.76
CA GLY A 344 -10.86 28.76 4.21
C GLY A 344 -11.06 27.32 4.65
N SER A 345 -12.27 26.98 5.07
CA SER A 345 -12.69 25.60 5.30
C SER A 345 -12.52 24.80 4.01
N LEU A 346 -11.98 23.57 4.12
CA LEU A 346 -11.93 22.64 3.00
C LEU A 346 -13.34 22.11 2.76
N VAL A 347 -13.82 22.25 1.52
CA VAL A 347 -15.12 21.72 1.10
C VAL A 347 -14.89 20.48 0.25
N GLY A 348 -15.54 19.39 0.67
CA GLY A 348 -15.49 18.09 0.02
C GLY A 348 -16.85 17.60 -0.43
N VAL A 349 -16.85 16.46 -1.12
CA VAL A 349 -18.05 15.73 -1.51
C VAL A 349 -18.09 14.42 -0.75
N TYR A 350 -19.25 14.09 -0.19
CA TYR A 350 -19.46 12.93 0.66
C TYR A 350 -20.74 12.21 0.26
N ALA A 351 -20.72 10.88 0.31
CA ALA A 351 -21.94 10.11 0.32
C ALA A 351 -22.32 9.76 1.76
N VAL A 352 -23.56 10.02 2.14
CA VAL A 352 -24.12 9.76 3.46
C VAL A 352 -25.28 8.78 3.30
N ILE A 353 -25.29 7.73 4.11
CA ILE A 353 -26.32 6.69 4.09
C ILE A 353 -26.87 6.53 5.50
N GLY A 354 -28.19 6.48 5.63
CA GLY A 354 -28.86 6.21 6.91
C GLY A 354 -30.35 6.01 6.74
N SER A 355 -31.01 5.47 7.76
CA SER A 355 -32.48 5.32 7.79
C SER A 355 -33.20 6.65 8.01
N SER A 356 -32.54 7.57 8.71
CA SER A 356 -32.92 8.97 8.82
C SER A 356 -31.66 9.83 8.73
N VAL A 357 -31.66 10.82 7.84
CA VAL A 357 -30.49 11.71 7.66
C VAL A 357 -30.90 13.13 7.95
N GLY A 358 -30.87 13.50 9.23
CA GLY A 358 -31.15 14.86 9.69
C GLY A 358 -29.92 15.75 9.56
N PHE A 359 -30.01 16.82 8.78
CA PHE A 359 -29.02 17.88 8.73
C PHE A 359 -29.41 18.98 9.72
N ASN A 360 -29.11 18.79 11.01
CA ASN A 360 -29.48 19.74 12.06
C ASN A 360 -28.80 21.11 11.85
N GLY A 361 -29.43 22.01 11.08
CA GLY A 361 -29.04 23.43 10.99
C GLY A 361 -27.67 23.72 10.40
N SER A 362 -27.07 22.79 9.65
CA SER A 362 -25.77 23.02 9.00
C SER A 362 -25.97 23.72 7.66
N ASP A 363 -25.72 25.03 7.67
CA ASP A 363 -25.94 25.93 6.53
C ASP A 363 -24.98 25.71 5.36
N ASP A 364 -23.95 24.87 5.54
CA ASP A 364 -22.89 24.58 4.57
C ASP A 364 -23.17 23.33 3.71
N ILE A 365 -24.29 22.63 3.91
CA ILE A 365 -24.62 21.40 3.19
C ILE A 365 -25.39 21.70 1.89
N GLN A 366 -24.81 21.29 0.77
CA GLN A 366 -25.45 21.29 -0.55
C GLN A 366 -25.75 19.85 -0.99
N LEU A 367 -27.02 19.51 -1.20
CA LEU A 367 -27.41 18.22 -1.78
C LEU A 367 -27.11 18.19 -3.29
N LEU A 368 -26.39 17.17 -3.75
CA LEU A 368 -26.03 16.97 -5.15
C LEU A 368 -26.87 15.86 -5.82
N LYS A 369 -27.05 14.73 -5.12
CA LYS A 369 -27.84 13.58 -5.58
C LYS A 369 -28.52 12.89 -4.41
N GLN A 370 -29.61 12.18 -4.68
CA GLN A 370 -30.27 11.34 -3.70
C GLN A 370 -30.79 10.05 -4.32
N ASP A 371 -30.93 9.01 -3.50
CA ASP A 371 -31.61 7.76 -3.83
C ASP A 371 -32.24 7.17 -2.57
N VAL A 372 -33.25 6.31 -2.74
CA VAL A 372 -33.93 5.60 -1.66
C VAL A 372 -34.01 4.13 -2.00
N ARG A 373 -33.72 3.30 -1.02
CA ARG A 373 -33.49 1.87 -1.17
C ARG A 373 -33.90 1.16 0.11
N GLY A 374 -35.06 0.50 0.05
CA GLY A 374 -35.74 0.00 1.25
C GLY A 374 -35.94 1.14 2.26
N ASP A 375 -35.44 0.94 3.47
CA ASP A 375 -35.50 1.91 4.57
C ASP A 375 -34.30 2.87 4.60
N LEU A 376 -33.35 2.76 3.66
CA LEU A 376 -32.15 3.60 3.61
C LEU A 376 -32.28 4.73 2.60
N VAL A 377 -31.83 5.91 3.02
CA VAL A 377 -31.65 7.09 2.18
C VAL A 377 -30.18 7.25 1.87
N TYR A 378 -29.86 7.46 0.60
CA TYR A 378 -28.52 7.71 0.10
C TYR A 378 -28.46 9.16 -0.37
N LEU A 379 -27.55 9.95 0.19
CA LEU A 379 -27.36 11.35 -0.17
C LEU A 379 -25.93 11.58 -0.62
N LEU A 380 -25.75 12.23 -1.77
CA LEU A 380 -24.46 12.79 -2.17
C LEU A 380 -24.51 14.28 -1.84
N ILE A 381 -23.66 14.71 -0.91
CA ILE A 381 -23.63 16.08 -0.41
C ILE A 381 -22.28 16.72 -0.66
N ARG A 382 -22.26 18.05 -0.70
CA ARG A 382 -21.06 18.87 -0.63
C ARG A 382 -21.14 19.70 0.65
N CYS A 383 -20.12 19.63 1.49
CA CYS A 383 -20.05 20.35 2.77
C CYS A 383 -18.60 20.55 3.23
N GLU A 384 -18.42 21.31 4.30
CA GLU A 384 -17.11 21.46 4.94
C GLU A 384 -16.67 20.17 5.65
N GLU A 385 -15.36 19.93 5.75
CA GLU A 385 -14.82 18.72 6.42
C GLU A 385 -15.35 18.55 7.85
N ARG A 386 -15.43 19.63 8.64
CA ARG A 386 -15.95 19.58 10.03
C ARG A 386 -17.39 19.04 10.10
N THR A 387 -18.19 19.33 9.08
CA THR A 387 -19.58 18.88 8.99
C THR A 387 -19.60 17.39 8.65
N ALA A 388 -18.74 16.95 7.71
CA ALA A 388 -18.56 15.53 7.42
C ALA A 388 -18.04 14.74 8.62
N GLU A 389 -17.08 15.28 9.38
CA GLU A 389 -16.60 14.71 10.65
C GLU A 389 -17.72 14.59 11.68
N SER A 390 -18.54 15.62 11.86
CA SER A 390 -19.70 15.56 12.76
C SER A 390 -20.67 14.45 12.34
N LEU A 391 -20.92 14.28 11.04
CA LEU A 391 -21.79 13.21 10.53
C LEU A 391 -21.21 11.82 10.78
N ARG A 392 -19.88 11.66 10.67
CA ARG A 392 -19.18 10.40 10.97
C ARG A 392 -19.28 9.97 12.44
N THR A 393 -19.56 10.90 13.36
CA THR A 393 -19.75 10.55 14.78
C THR A 393 -21.13 9.92 15.07
N ASN A 394 -22.07 10.04 14.14
CA ASN A 394 -23.38 9.39 14.25
C ASN A 394 -23.28 7.92 13.80
N ALA A 395 -23.49 6.99 14.74
CA ALA A 395 -23.41 5.56 14.51
C ALA A 395 -24.48 5.03 13.52
N ASP A 396 -25.58 5.76 13.33
CA ASP A 396 -26.63 5.40 12.37
C ASP A 396 -26.30 5.82 10.94
N LEU A 397 -25.20 6.54 10.72
CA LEU A 397 -24.77 7.04 9.43
C LEU A 397 -23.52 6.33 8.93
N VAL A 398 -23.53 5.95 7.66
CA VAL A 398 -22.33 5.56 6.92
C VAL A 398 -21.93 6.71 6.00
N VAL A 399 -20.71 7.22 6.20
CA VAL A 399 -20.19 8.36 5.42
C VAL A 399 -18.97 7.91 4.60
N TYR A 400 -19.09 7.99 3.27
CA TYR A 400 -17.99 7.81 2.35
C TYR A 400 -17.49 9.18 1.88
N GLU A 401 -16.18 9.35 1.89
CA GLU A 401 -15.54 10.46 1.18
C GLU A 401 -15.49 10.17 -0.32
N VAL A 402 -15.62 11.20 -1.14
CA VAL A 402 -15.29 11.16 -2.57
C VAL A 402 -13.89 11.74 -2.78
N ALA A 403 -12.94 10.89 -3.15
CA ALA A 403 -11.59 11.32 -3.52
C ALA A 403 -11.61 12.11 -4.84
N GLY A 404 -11.02 13.30 -4.81
CA GLY A 404 -11.06 14.25 -5.92
C GLY A 404 -10.64 15.65 -5.47
N LYS A 405 -10.86 16.67 -6.31
CA LYS A 405 -10.46 18.05 -6.01
C LYS A 405 -11.31 18.63 -4.86
N LEU A 406 -10.84 18.47 -3.62
CA LEU A 406 -11.14 19.40 -2.53
C LEU A 406 -10.79 20.80 -3.04
N LYS A 407 -11.74 21.72 -2.98
CA LYS A 407 -11.51 23.12 -3.37
C LYS A 407 -11.54 23.99 -2.11
N PRO A 408 -10.62 24.97 -2.00
CA PRO A 408 -10.80 26.04 -1.02
C PRO A 408 -12.20 26.64 -1.21
N ALA A 409 -12.92 26.88 -0.12
CA ALA A 409 -14.23 27.49 -0.19
C ALA A 409 -14.14 28.92 -0.76
N GLU A 410 -14.52 29.12 -2.02
CA GLU A 410 -15.07 30.42 -2.46
C GLU A 410 -16.57 30.37 -2.20
N VAL A 411 -16.96 30.78 -0.99
CA VAL A 411 -18.37 30.85 -0.64
C VAL A 411 -18.97 32.07 -1.36
N LYS A 412 -19.66 31.84 -2.48
CA LYS A 412 -20.75 32.73 -2.91
C LYS A 412 -22.06 32.11 -2.46
N VAL A 413 -22.66 32.70 -1.43
CA VAL A 413 -23.98 32.32 -0.90
C VAL A 413 -25.06 32.87 -1.83
N GLU A 414 -25.36 32.17 -2.93
CA GLU A 414 -26.54 32.36 -3.78
C GLU A 414 -26.85 30.97 -4.38
N GLU A 415 -28.00 30.32 -4.29
CA GLU A 415 -29.37 30.65 -3.89
C GLU A 415 -29.90 29.51 -2.99
N ARG A 416 -30.38 29.87 -1.80
CA ARG A 416 -31.28 29.02 -1.02
C ARG A 416 -32.65 29.14 -1.65
N ASP A 417 -33.14 28.10 -2.32
CA ASP A 417 -34.56 27.74 -2.28
C ASP A 417 -34.80 26.34 -2.88
N HIS A 418 -35.67 25.58 -2.21
CA HIS A 418 -36.37 24.35 -2.64
C HIS A 418 -35.83 22.92 -2.42
N VAL A 419 -34.72 22.64 -1.72
CA VAL A 419 -34.25 21.24 -1.60
C VAL A 419 -34.45 20.57 -0.21
N LEU A 420 -34.91 21.30 0.82
CA LEU A 420 -35.02 20.77 2.19
C LEU A 420 -36.46 20.73 2.74
N GLN A 421 -37.39 20.08 2.01
CA GLN A 421 -38.74 19.81 2.53
C GLN A 421 -39.21 18.35 2.39
N ARG A 422 -38.30 17.39 2.18
CA ARG A 422 -38.67 15.97 2.17
C ARG A 422 -37.72 14.99 2.88
N VAL A 423 -36.78 15.47 3.69
CA VAL A 423 -35.87 14.62 4.48
C VAL A 423 -36.15 14.69 6.00
N ILE A 424 -37.17 15.44 6.44
CA ILE A 424 -37.52 15.59 7.87
C ILE A 424 -38.80 14.82 8.28
N ASN A 425 -39.50 14.15 7.35
CA ASN A 425 -40.78 13.46 7.68
C ASN A 425 -40.86 12.00 7.14
N LEU A 426 -39.78 11.26 7.27
CA LEU A 426 -39.78 9.79 7.42
C LEU A 426 -38.91 9.49 8.64
#